data_AF-A0A392REK6-F1
#
_entry.id   AF-A0A392REK6-F1
#
_cell.length_a   1.000
_cell.length_b   1.000
_cell.length_c   1.000
_cell.angle_alpha   90.00
_cell.angle_beta   90.00
_cell.angle_gamma   90.00
#
_symmetry.space_group_name_H-M   'P 1'
#
loop_
_entity.id
_entity.type
_entity.pdbx_description
1 polymer ?
#
loop_
_entity_poly.entity_id
_entity_poly.type
_entity_poly.pdbx_seq_one_letter_code
_entity_poly.pdbx_strand_id
1 'polypeptide(L)' 'MATPLMAGIAVAAAAYAGKYGIQAWQAFKARPRALRKFYEGGFQPTMTRREATLILGV' A
#
# COMPACT_ATOMS: atom_id res chain seq x y z
N MET A 1 -33.84 9.86 28.92
CA MET A 1 -33.37 8.50 28.53
C MET A 1 -32.66 8.45 27.17
N ALA A 2 -32.87 9.40 26.23
CA ALA A 2 -32.23 9.38 24.91
C ALA A 2 -30.74 9.81 24.89
N THR A 3 -30.29 10.60 25.86
CA THR A 3 -28.94 11.16 25.93
C THR A 3 -27.80 10.13 26.08
N PRO A 4 -27.87 9.11 26.96
CA PRO A 4 -26.78 8.13 27.09
C PRO A 4 -26.68 7.19 25.89
N LEU A 5 -27.80 6.83 25.25
CA LEU A 5 -27.79 5.98 24.05
C LEU A 5 -27.10 6.69 22.88
N MET A 6 -27.45 7.96 22.65
CA MET A 6 -26.82 8.75 21.59
C MET A 6 -25.34 9.00 21.86
N ALA A 7 -24.95 9.24 23.11
CA ALA A 7 -23.55 9.34 23.49
C ALA A 7 -22.79 8.02 23.20
N GLY A 8 -23.37 6.87 23.54
CA GLY A 8 -22.78 5.55 23.25
C GLY A 8 -22.60 5.31 21.75
N ILE A 9 -23.61 5.64 20.94
CA ILE A 9 -23.54 5.52 19.48
C ILE A 9 -22.45 6.44 18.91
N ALA A 10 -22.37 7.68 19.38
CA ALA A 10 -21.36 8.64 18.92
C ALA A 10 -19.94 8.16 19.23
N VAL A 11 -19.69 7.64 20.44
CA VAL A 11 -18.40 7.07 20.84
C VAL A 11 -18.05 5.85 19.99
N ALA A 12 -19.01 4.93 19.78
CA ALA A 12 -18.80 3.76 18.95
C ALA A 12 -18.46 4.14 17.51
N ALA A 13 -19.19 5.10 16.92
CA ALA A 13 -18.94 5.60 15.57
C ALA A 13 -17.54 6.23 15.44
N ALA A 14 -17.15 7.08 16.40
CA ALA A 14 -15.83 7.69 16.42
C ALA A 14 -14.70 6.65 16.52
N ALA A 15 -14.85 5.66 17.40
CA ALA A 15 -13.86 4.58 17.57
C ALA A 15 -13.70 3.75 16.29
N TYR A 16 -14.80 3.37 15.64
CA TYR A 16 -14.76 2.64 14.38
C TYR A 16 -14.14 3.45 13.25
N ALA A 17 -14.54 4.71 13.08
CA ALA A 17 -13.96 5.60 12.08
C ALA A 17 -12.44 5.77 12.30
N GLY A 18 -12.00 5.98 13.55
CA GLY A 18 -10.60 6.06 13.90
C GLY A 18 -9.82 4.79 13.57
N LYS A 19 -10.35 3.61 13.92
CA LYS A 19 -9.75 2.30 13.60
C LYS A 19 -9.55 2.15 12.09
N TYR A 20 -10.60 2.38 11.30
CA TYR A 20 -10.51 2.25 9.84
C TYR A 20 -9.55 3.28 9.22
N GLY A 21 -9.53 4.52 9.72
CA GLY A 21 -8.59 5.54 9.29
C GLY A 21 -7.14 5.14 9.51
N ILE A 22 -6.80 4.64 10.71
CA ILE A 22 -5.45 4.17 11.03
C ILE A 22 -5.08 2.96 10.16
N GLN A 23 -5.98 1.99 10.00
CA GLN A 23 -5.73 0.81 9.16
C GLN A 23 -5.49 1.19 7.70
N ALA A 24 -6.29 2.08 7.14
CA ALA A 24 -6.11 2.57 5.78
C ALA A 24 -4.78 3.32 5.61
N TRP A 25 -4.41 4.15 6.59
CA TRP A 25 -3.14 4.87 6.59
C TRP A 25 -1.93 3.93 6.68
N GLN A 26 -1.99 2.91 7.54
CA GLN A 26 -0.93 1.90 7.64
C GLN A 26 -0.82 1.09 6.35
N ALA A 27 -1.94 0.66 5.78
CA ALA A 27 -1.95 -0.05 4.50
C ALA A 27 -1.38 0.83 3.37
N PHE A 28 -1.70 2.12 3.36
CA PHE A 28 -1.13 3.06 2.40
C PHE A 28 0.38 3.21 2.56
N LYS A 29 0.88 3.36 3.79
CA LYS A 29 2.32 3.45 4.07
C LYS A 29 3.08 2.16 3.80
N ALA A 30 2.45 1.01 4.05
CA ALA A 30 3.03 -0.31 3.83
C ALA A 30 3.00 -0.73 2.36
N ARG A 31 2.37 0.03 1.46
CA ARG A 31 2.41 -0.29 0.03
C ARG A 31 3.85 -0.26 -0.46
N PRO A 32 4.36 -1.38 -1.01
CA PRO A 32 5.66 -1.35 -1.66
C PRO A 32 5.59 -0.33 -2.78
N ARG A 33 6.66 0.47 -2.94
CA ARG A 33 6.80 1.31 -4.13
C ARG A 33 6.63 0.39 -5.33
N ALA A 34 5.76 0.75 -6.27
CA ALA A 34 5.56 -0.03 -7.48
C ALA A 34 6.93 -0.40 -8.04
N LEU A 35 7.20 -1.70 -8.16
CA LEU A 35 8.47 -2.18 -8.67
C LEU A 35 8.65 -1.51 -10.02
N ARG A 36 9.65 -0.63 -10.13
CA ARG A 36 9.97 0.01 -11.40
C ARG A 36 10.24 -1.14 -12.35
N LYS A 37 9.44 -1.25 -13.41
CA LYS A 37 9.73 -2.21 -14.48
C LYS A 37 11.16 -1.89 -14.94
N PHE A 38 12.04 -2.88 -14.87
CA PHE A 38 13.44 -2.72 -15.30
C PHE A 38 13.52 -2.34 -16.79
N TYR A 39 12.49 -2.67 -17.58
CA TYR A 39 12.20 -2.13 -18.92
C TYR A 39 10.75 -2.44 -19.34
N GLU A 40 10.24 -1.91 -20.47
CA GLU A 40 8.96 -2.37 -21.03
C GLU A 40 9.09 -3.83 -21.51
N GLY A 41 8.52 -4.78 -20.75
CA GLY A 41 8.68 -6.21 -20.94
C GLY A 41 9.45 -6.85 -19.77
N GLY A 42 9.30 -8.16 -19.57
CA GLY A 42 10.07 -8.90 -18.57
C GLY A 42 11.55 -9.04 -18.97
N PHE A 43 12.28 -9.91 -18.27
CA PHE A 43 13.59 -10.37 -18.75
C PHE A 43 13.44 -11.15 -20.05
N GLN A 44 14.44 -11.09 -20.90
CA GLN A 44 14.50 -11.91 -22.11
C GLN A 44 14.59 -13.39 -21.70
N PRO A 45 14.03 -14.32 -22.49
CA PRO A 45 14.12 -15.75 -22.21
C PRO A 45 15.57 -16.27 -22.22
N THR A 46 16.50 -15.53 -22.84
CA THR A 46 17.93 -15.84 -22.89
C THR A 46 18.73 -14.59 -22.53
N MET A 47 19.63 -14.71 -21.55
CA MET A 47 20.46 -13.60 -21.07
C MET A 47 21.36 -13.05 -22.19
N THR A 48 21.12 -11.80 -22.61
CA THR A 48 21.96 -11.11 -23.59
C THR A 48 22.96 -10.19 -22.92
N ARG A 49 24.07 -9.85 -23.59
CA ARG A 49 25.04 -8.88 -23.05
C ARG A 49 24.39 -7.53 -22.74
N ARG A 50 23.44 -7.10 -23.58
CA ARG A 50 22.68 -5.85 -23.38
C ARG A 50 21.80 -5.90 -22.14
N GLU A 51 21.18 -7.04 -21.85
CA GLU A 51 20.41 -7.24 -20.63
C GLU A 51 21.32 -7.30 -19.39
N ALA A 52 22.48 -7.96 -19.51
CA ALA A 52 23.47 -8.02 -18.45
C ALA A 52 24.00 -6.64 -18.07
N THR A 53 24.34 -5.78 -19.04
CA THR A 53 24.79 -4.40 -18.78
C THR A 53 23.70 -3.59 -18.09
N LEU A 54 22.43 -3.76 -18.48
CA LEU A 54 21.31 -3.06 -17.86
C LEU A 54 21.04 -3.51 -16.41
N ILE A 55 21.21 -4.79 -16.10
CA ILE A 55 21.09 -5.32 -14.73
C ILE A 55 22.25 -4.84 -13.86
N LEU A 56 23.47 -4.84 -14.41
CA LEU A 56 24.70 -4.52 -13.70
C LEU A 56 24.97 -3.01 -13.60
N GLY A 57 24.30 -2.17 -14.41
CA GLY A 57 24.50 -0.73 -14.43
C GLY A 57 25.85 -0.29 -14.99
N VAL A 58 26.44 -1.10 -15.87
CA VAL A 58 27.75 -0.88 -16.52
C VAL A 58 27.64 -0.64 -18.01
#